data_AF-K1UCY2-F1
#
_entry.id   AF-K1UCY2-F1
#
_cell.length_a   1.000
_cell.length_b   1.000
_cell.length_c   1.000
_cell.angle_alpha   90.00
_cell.angle_beta   90.00
_cell.angle_gamma   90.00
#
_symmetry.space_group_name_H-M   'P 1'
#
loop_
_entity.id
_entity.type
_entity.pdbx_description
1 polymer ?
#
loop_
_entity_poly.entity_id
_entity_poly.type
_entity_poly.pdbx_seq_one_letter_code
_entity_poly.pdbx_strand_id
1 'polypeptide(L)'
;FSSTYVAYEMSSHNNILADDELDKKVIYGLFGISASDVFAVSPTDEQKKQAGLDDPYCTVTMVSNKETVTKLTLGSAVYTVTKNDETGEEIKTITGYYGMLSGKDAIYVFSPDSLPWLTATPENMLYKLFLTPYIYYLDGVTIYDSDRKAYDFTITGDADKSSFTYEGKEVDSAKFKAFYQYLLSAYAEQIYLDDLTGDNKFIAGVTYDHREEGKESDVASSMRARATVPALSL
;
A
#
# COMPACT_ATOMS: atom_id res chain seq x y z
N PHE A 1 -17.12 -12.47 16.81
CA PHE A 1 -17.83 -11.91 15.65
C PHE A 1 -17.07 -12.28 14.39
N SER A 2 -17.70 -12.99 13.44
CA SER A 2 -17.08 -13.35 12.17
C SER A 2 -17.45 -12.26 11.15
N SER A 3 -16.59 -11.27 10.94
CA SER A 3 -16.73 -10.39 9.78
C SER A 3 -16.37 -11.17 8.52
N THR A 4 -17.14 -10.94 7.45
CA THR A 4 -16.83 -11.46 6.13
C THR A 4 -16.28 -10.30 5.32
N TYR A 5 -15.10 -10.44 4.72
CA TYR A 5 -14.57 -9.46 3.79
C TYR A 5 -14.55 -10.04 2.38
N VAL A 6 -14.77 -9.17 1.39
CA VAL A 6 -14.49 -9.47 -0.02
C VAL A 6 -13.06 -9.01 -0.26
N ALA A 7 -12.17 -9.96 -0.51
CA ALA A 7 -10.78 -9.70 -0.83
C ALA A 7 -10.57 -9.82 -2.35
N TYR A 8 -9.65 -9.06 -2.90
CA TYR A 8 -9.17 -9.26 -4.27
C TYR A 8 -7.76 -9.85 -4.20
N GLU A 9 -7.51 -10.86 -5.01
CA GLU A 9 -6.20 -11.50 -5.15
C GLU A 9 -5.70 -11.29 -6.57
N MET A 10 -4.43 -10.90 -6.68
CA MET A 10 -3.67 -10.91 -7.92
C MET A 10 -2.90 -12.24 -7.98
N SER A 11 -3.28 -13.12 -8.92
CA SER A 11 -2.70 -14.47 -9.06
C SER A 11 -1.51 -14.53 -10.03
N SER A 12 -1.07 -13.40 -10.58
CA SER A 12 0.11 -13.27 -11.44
C SER A 12 0.92 -12.02 -11.08
N HIS A 13 2.21 -12.00 -11.46
CA HIS A 13 3.11 -10.89 -11.15
C HIS A 13 2.64 -9.61 -11.85
N ASN A 14 2.36 -8.57 -11.07
CA ASN A 14 2.16 -7.24 -11.61
C ASN A 14 3.02 -6.21 -10.89
N ASN A 15 3.64 -5.33 -11.68
CA ASN A 15 4.30 -4.13 -11.18
C ASN A 15 3.20 -3.15 -10.74
N ILE A 16 2.67 -3.32 -9.52
CA ILE A 16 1.68 -2.39 -8.96
C ILE A 16 2.37 -1.03 -8.82
N LEU A 17 1.78 0.00 -9.43
CA LEU A 17 2.26 1.36 -9.28
C LEU A 17 2.17 1.77 -7.80
N ALA A 18 3.16 2.51 -7.31
CA ALA A 18 3.03 3.17 -6.02
C ALA A 18 1.97 4.28 -6.13
N ASP A 19 1.27 4.55 -5.03
CA ASP A 19 0.39 5.72 -4.93
C ASP A 19 1.24 7.00 -5.01
N ASP A 20 0.94 7.85 -5.99
CA ASP A 20 1.79 8.99 -6.36
C ASP A 20 1.71 10.18 -5.39
N GLU A 21 0.76 10.19 -4.46
CA GLU A 21 0.68 11.21 -3.42
C GLU A 21 1.42 10.73 -2.16
N LEU A 22 1.25 9.44 -1.83
CA LEU A 22 1.84 8.85 -0.64
C LEU A 22 3.33 8.54 -0.83
N ASP A 23 3.75 8.17 -2.04
CA ASP A 23 5.17 8.02 -2.39
C ASP A 23 5.92 9.36 -2.23
N LYS A 24 5.36 10.47 -2.71
CA LYS A 24 5.90 11.82 -2.58
C LYS A 24 5.95 12.21 -1.11
N LYS A 25 4.91 11.93 -0.33
CA LYS A 25 4.89 12.26 1.10
C LYS A 25 5.98 11.53 1.87
N VAL A 26 6.14 10.22 1.66
CA VAL A 26 7.15 9.42 2.36
C VAL A 26 8.55 9.75 1.85
N ILE A 27 8.77 9.77 0.53
CA ILE A 27 10.08 9.99 -0.08
C ILE A 27 10.54 11.44 0.10
N TYR A 28 9.72 12.45 -0.21
CA TYR A 28 10.11 13.85 0.01
C TYR A 28 10.19 14.20 1.50
N GLY A 29 9.40 13.53 2.34
CA GLY A 29 9.52 13.62 3.79
C GLY A 29 10.94 13.32 4.29
N LEU A 30 11.66 12.38 3.65
CA LEU A 30 13.05 12.06 4.00
C LEU A 30 14.05 13.20 3.76
N PHE A 31 13.77 14.07 2.79
CA PHE A 31 14.66 15.19 2.43
C PHE A 31 14.38 16.46 3.25
N GLY A 32 13.22 16.56 3.89
CA GLY A 32 12.73 17.77 4.57
C GLY A 32 12.63 17.66 6.09
N ILE A 33 13.25 16.67 6.72
CA ILE A 33 13.09 16.40 8.16
C ILE A 33 13.67 17.56 8.99
N SER A 34 12.85 18.11 9.89
CA SER A 34 13.28 19.08 10.90
C SER A 34 13.03 18.54 12.31
N ALA A 35 14.03 18.67 13.18
CA ALA A 35 13.84 18.45 14.61
C ALA A 35 12.98 19.57 15.21
N SER A 36 12.10 19.23 16.14
CA SER A 36 11.33 20.20 16.92
C SER A 36 12.11 20.71 18.13
N ASP A 37 13.07 19.92 18.64
CA ASP A 37 13.89 20.29 19.79
C ASP A 37 15.25 19.56 19.80
N VAL A 38 16.15 19.99 20.68
CA VAL A 38 17.44 19.34 20.98
C VAL A 38 17.40 18.83 22.42
N PHE A 39 17.48 17.51 22.59
CA PHE A 39 17.52 16.88 23.91
C PHE A 39 18.90 17.01 24.56
N ALA A 40 19.97 16.76 23.79
CA ALA A 40 21.34 16.82 24.28
C ALA A 40 22.33 17.11 23.15
N VAL A 41 23.37 17.90 23.44
CA VAL A 41 24.57 18.06 22.60
C VAL A 41 25.72 17.32 23.27
N SER A 42 26.48 16.55 22.49
CA SER A 42 27.51 15.64 22.99
C SER A 42 26.98 14.73 24.11
N PRO A 43 25.96 13.91 23.81
CA PRO A 43 25.23 13.13 24.82
C PRO A 43 26.12 12.11 25.53
N THR A 44 25.94 11.98 26.84
CA THR A 44 26.53 10.87 27.61
C THR A 44 25.88 9.54 27.25
N ASP A 45 26.50 8.43 27.62
CA ASP A 45 25.93 7.11 27.37
C ASP A 45 24.63 6.87 28.17
N GLU A 46 24.50 7.46 29.36
CA GLU A 46 23.22 7.46 30.09
C GLU A 46 22.12 8.20 29.34
N GLN A 47 22.44 9.33 28.70
CA GLN A 47 21.47 10.09 27.91
C GLN A 47 21.07 9.35 26.64
N LYS A 48 22.01 8.66 25.97
CA LYS A 48 21.69 7.80 24.82
C LYS A 48 20.78 6.64 25.22
N LYS A 49 21.06 6.02 26.37
CA LYS A 49 20.23 4.96 26.95
C LYS A 49 18.84 5.44 27.34
N GLN A 50 18.75 6.61 27.97
CA GLN A 50 17.46 7.25 28.30
C GLN A 50 16.64 7.53 27.03
N ALA A 51 17.31 7.95 25.96
CA ALA A 51 16.70 8.18 24.66
C ALA A 51 16.37 6.89 23.89
N GLY A 52 16.73 5.71 24.39
CA GLY A 52 16.53 4.42 23.71
C GLY A 52 17.36 4.27 22.43
N LEU A 53 18.53 4.90 22.37
CA LEU A 53 19.43 4.82 21.22
C LEU A 53 20.46 3.68 21.35
N ASP A 54 20.56 3.05 22.51
CA ASP A 54 21.32 1.81 22.74
C ASP A 54 20.58 0.56 22.21
N ASP A 55 19.25 0.63 22.11
CA ASP A 55 18.39 -0.34 21.42
C ASP A 55 17.37 0.40 20.52
N PRO A 56 17.81 0.87 19.33
CA PRO A 56 17.04 1.81 18.53
C PRO A 56 15.78 1.18 17.94
N TYR A 57 14.67 1.92 18.04
CA TYR A 57 13.38 1.52 17.49
C TYR A 57 13.38 1.41 15.95
N CYS A 58 14.05 2.35 15.28
CA CYS A 58 14.09 2.40 13.82
C CYS A 58 15.40 3.04 13.34
N THR A 59 15.95 2.57 12.22
CA THR A 59 17.04 3.26 11.53
C THR A 59 16.69 3.44 10.06
N VAL A 60 16.71 4.69 9.62
CA VAL A 60 16.48 5.07 8.23
C VAL A 60 17.82 5.40 7.58
N THR A 61 18.10 4.78 6.45
CA THR A 61 19.31 5.04 5.66
C THR A 61 18.92 5.66 4.32
N MET A 62 19.34 6.90 4.09
CA MET A 62 19.17 7.60 2.83
C MET A 62 20.47 7.57 2.04
N VAL A 63 20.43 6.96 0.85
CA VAL A 63 21.54 6.94 -0.10
C VAL A 63 21.22 7.96 -1.20
N SER A 64 21.82 9.14 -1.14
CA SER A 64 21.51 10.24 -2.08
C SER A 64 22.34 10.19 -3.36
N ASN A 65 23.52 9.57 -3.30
CA ASN A 65 24.34 9.18 -4.45
C ASN A 65 25.23 7.98 -4.02
N LYS A 66 26.07 7.44 -4.92
CA LYS A 66 26.91 6.26 -4.65
C LYS A 66 27.82 6.38 -3.42
N GLU A 67 28.09 7.60 -2.93
CA GLU A 67 29.07 7.87 -1.87
C GLU A 67 28.46 8.54 -0.63
N THR A 68 27.26 9.11 -0.74
CA THR A 68 26.64 9.89 0.34
C THR A 68 25.51 9.10 0.99
N VAL A 69 25.82 8.56 2.16
CA VAL A 69 24.88 7.81 3.01
C VAL A 69 24.61 8.61 4.28
N THR A 70 23.37 9.03 4.46
CA THR A 70 22.90 9.68 5.69
C THR A 70 22.05 8.69 6.47
N LYS A 71 22.32 8.52 7.77
CA LYS A 71 21.52 7.67 8.65
C LYS A 71 20.84 8.50 9.72
N LEU A 72 19.55 8.26 9.91
CA LEU A 72 18.80 8.75 11.07
C LEU A 72 18.40 7.53 11.91
N THR A 73 18.91 7.48 13.14
CA THR A 73 18.56 6.45 14.11
C THR A 73 17.57 7.04 15.09
N LEU A 74 16.40 6.42 15.21
CA LEU A 74 15.33 6.79 16.13
C LEU A 74 15.35 5.85 17.35
N GLY A 75 15.28 6.46 18.54
CA GLY A 75 15.13 5.76 19.80
C GLY A 75 13.68 5.78 20.30
N SER A 76 13.53 5.88 21.61
CA SER A 76 12.24 5.87 22.31
C SER A 76 11.34 7.05 21.94
N ALA A 77 10.03 6.81 22.02
CA ALA A 77 9.01 7.85 21.93
C ALA A 77 9.04 8.77 23.16
N VAL A 78 8.73 10.05 22.94
CA VAL A 78 8.52 11.08 23.96
C VAL A 78 7.02 11.21 24.20
N TYR A 79 6.62 11.18 25.48
CA TYR A 79 5.21 11.22 25.87
C TYR A 79 4.90 12.45 26.70
N THR A 80 3.73 13.03 26.47
CA THR A 80 3.08 13.92 27.44
C THR A 80 1.96 13.16 28.14
N VAL A 81 1.86 13.33 29.45
CA VAL A 81 0.77 12.77 30.26
C VAL A 81 -0.20 13.89 30.60
N THR A 82 -1.43 13.76 30.13
CA THR A 82 -2.54 14.64 30.54
C THR A 82 -3.50 13.85 31.41
N LYS A 83 -4.00 14.45 32.48
CA LYS A 83 -4.97 13.81 33.36
C LYS A 83 -6.37 14.26 32.96
N ASN A 84 -7.29 13.32 32.81
CA ASN A 84 -8.70 13.64 32.65
C ASN A 84 -9.23 14.16 33.99
N ASP A 85 -9.71 15.40 34.02
CA ASP A 85 -10.16 16.06 35.25
C ASP A 85 -11.42 15.42 35.86
N GLU A 86 -12.23 14.73 35.06
CA GLU A 86 -13.48 14.09 35.49
C GLU A 86 -13.27 12.65 35.97
N THR A 87 -12.46 11.87 35.25
CA THR A 87 -12.25 10.43 35.55
C THR A 87 -10.97 10.17 36.35
N GLY A 88 -10.04 11.13 36.40
CA GLY A 88 -8.72 10.99 36.98
C GLY A 88 -7.76 10.12 36.17
N GLU A 89 -8.16 9.65 34.99
CA GLU A 89 -7.39 8.77 34.12
C GLU A 89 -6.21 9.52 33.46
N GLU A 90 -5.05 8.86 33.39
CA GLU A 90 -3.87 9.38 32.70
C GLU A 90 -3.89 8.99 31.22
N ILE A 91 -3.89 9.99 30.34
CA ILE A 91 -3.80 9.81 28.89
C ILE A 91 -2.36 10.09 28.48
N LYS A 92 -1.69 9.06 27.93
CA LYS A 92 -0.35 9.18 27.37
C LYS A 92 -0.42 9.44 25.88
N THR A 93 0.11 10.57 25.44
CA THR A 93 0.16 10.95 24.02
C THR A 93 1.61 11.04 23.56
N ILE A 94 1.93 10.41 22.44
CA ILE A 94 3.26 10.54 21.81
C ILE A 94 3.35 11.94 21.20
N THR A 95 4.38 12.69 21.58
CA THR A 95 4.65 14.05 21.09
C THR A 95 5.94 14.16 20.29
N GLY A 96 6.78 13.14 20.34
CA GLY A 96 7.98 13.07 19.52
C GLY A 96 8.73 11.75 19.64
N TYR A 97 9.86 11.67 18.95
CA TYR A 97 10.82 10.57 19.03
C TYR A 97 12.22 11.15 19.18
N TYR A 98 13.03 10.55 20.03
CA TYR A 98 14.46 10.88 20.06
C TYR A 98 15.13 10.35 18.80
N GLY A 99 16.07 11.12 18.25
CA GLY A 99 16.86 10.64 17.11
C GLY A 99 18.23 11.28 16.98
N MET A 100 19.15 10.54 16.38
CA MET A 100 20.49 10.99 16.04
C MET A 100 20.76 10.87 14.55
N LEU A 101 21.27 11.95 13.96
CA LEU A 101 21.73 11.99 12.58
C LEU A 101 23.22 11.60 12.51
N SER A 102 23.58 10.73 11.57
CA SER A 102 24.97 10.32 11.34
C SER A 102 25.89 11.53 11.13
N GLY A 103 26.99 11.58 11.87
CA GLY A 103 27.95 12.68 11.80
C GLY A 103 27.54 13.95 12.58
N LYS A 104 26.42 13.92 13.31
CA LYS A 104 26.05 14.96 14.28
C LYS A 104 26.09 14.39 15.69
N ASP A 105 26.78 15.09 16.57
CA ASP A 105 26.93 14.69 17.97
C ASP A 105 25.85 15.35 18.85
N ALA A 106 24.59 15.02 18.57
CA ALA A 106 23.45 15.54 19.30
C ALA A 106 22.25 14.58 19.20
N ILE A 107 21.46 14.51 20.26
CA ILE A 107 20.15 13.86 20.29
C ILE A 107 19.09 14.94 20.06
N TYR A 108 18.28 14.75 19.03
CA TYR A 108 17.18 15.63 18.66
C TYR A 108 15.86 15.00 19.05
N VAL A 109 14.81 15.83 19.12
CA VAL A 109 13.42 15.38 19.21
C VAL A 109 12.74 15.70 17.88
N PHE A 110 12.12 14.70 17.27
CA PHE A 110 11.37 14.83 16.02
C PHE A 110 9.88 14.64 16.30
N SER A 111 9.03 15.53 15.79
CA SER A 111 7.58 15.33 15.86
C SER A 111 7.17 14.13 15.00
N PRO A 112 6.09 13.39 15.36
CA PRO A 112 5.60 12.28 14.55
C PRO A 112 5.28 12.69 13.10
N ASP A 113 4.77 13.91 12.91
CA ASP A 113 4.47 14.46 11.59
C ASP A 113 5.70 14.61 10.68
N SER A 114 6.89 14.76 11.28
CA SER A 114 8.17 14.83 10.55
C SER A 114 8.72 13.45 10.16
N LEU A 115 8.05 12.37 10.58
CA LEU A 115 8.49 10.98 10.42
C LEU A 115 7.42 10.15 9.69
N PRO A 116 7.02 10.52 8.46
CA PRO A 116 5.87 9.93 7.76
C PRO A 116 5.99 8.42 7.49
N TRP A 117 7.22 7.87 7.51
CA TRP A 117 7.46 6.44 7.34
C TRP A 117 7.06 5.60 8.55
N LEU A 118 6.92 6.19 9.76
CA LEU A 118 6.56 5.43 10.97
C LEU A 118 5.15 4.81 10.87
N THR A 119 4.27 5.43 10.09
CA THR A 119 2.91 4.93 9.84
C THR A 119 2.73 4.37 8.43
N ALA A 120 3.80 4.34 7.63
CA ALA A 120 3.73 3.81 6.28
C ALA A 120 3.63 2.28 6.33
N THR A 121 2.60 1.73 5.69
CA THR A 121 2.45 0.29 5.46
C THR A 121 2.56 0.04 3.96
N PRO A 122 3.03 -1.14 3.53
CA PRO A 122 3.00 -1.52 2.12
C PRO A 122 1.62 -1.31 1.49
N GLU A 123 0.55 -1.68 2.19
CA GLU A 123 -0.83 -1.49 1.74
C GLU A 123 -1.20 -0.03 1.44
N ASN A 124 -0.75 0.91 2.27
CA ASN A 124 -1.03 2.33 2.07
C ASN A 124 -0.18 2.95 0.94
N MET A 125 0.92 2.30 0.56
CA MET A 125 1.83 2.78 -0.50
C MET A 125 1.45 2.29 -1.89
N LEU A 126 0.55 1.30 -2.00
CA LEU A 126 0.17 0.71 -3.28
C LEU A 126 -1.01 1.46 -3.91
N TYR A 127 -0.93 1.70 -5.21
CA TYR A 127 -2.03 2.25 -5.97
C TYR A 127 -3.18 1.24 -6.00
N LYS A 128 -4.32 1.63 -5.43
CA LYS A 128 -5.44 0.70 -5.20
C LYS A 128 -6.28 0.40 -6.45
N LEU A 129 -6.00 1.10 -7.55
CA LEU A 129 -6.54 0.82 -8.88
C LEU A 129 -5.47 0.05 -9.67
N PHE A 130 -5.39 -1.24 -9.41
CA PHE A 130 -4.24 -2.07 -9.75
C PHE A 130 -4.21 -2.57 -11.20
N LEU A 131 -5.34 -2.52 -11.92
CA LEU A 131 -5.42 -2.88 -13.34
C LEU A 131 -6.16 -1.79 -14.11
N THR A 132 -5.42 -1.08 -14.96
CA THR A 132 -5.98 -0.05 -15.87
C THR A 132 -5.56 -0.25 -17.33
N PRO A 133 -5.63 -1.48 -17.89
CA PRO A 133 -5.25 -1.69 -19.27
C PRO A 133 -6.09 -0.80 -20.20
N TYR A 134 -5.45 -0.22 -21.19
CA TYR A 134 -6.15 0.51 -22.22
C TYR A 134 -6.86 -0.50 -23.14
N ILE A 135 -8.18 -0.38 -23.29
CA ILE A 135 -9.03 -1.37 -23.97
C ILE A 135 -8.52 -1.77 -25.37
N TYR A 136 -7.90 -0.84 -26.12
CA TYR A 136 -7.42 -1.11 -27.47
C TYR A 136 -6.03 -1.74 -27.55
N TYR A 137 -5.38 -1.95 -26.40
CA TYR A 137 -4.16 -2.77 -26.29
C TYR A 137 -4.46 -4.23 -25.98
N LEU A 138 -5.75 -4.59 -25.89
CA LEU A 138 -6.20 -5.93 -25.59
C LEU A 138 -6.72 -6.63 -26.86
N ASP A 139 -6.56 -7.95 -26.88
CA ASP A 139 -7.24 -8.84 -27.81
C ASP A 139 -8.54 -9.39 -27.21
N GLY A 140 -8.64 -9.39 -25.88
CA GLY A 140 -9.85 -9.86 -25.22
C GLY A 140 -9.94 -9.53 -23.74
N VAL A 141 -11.15 -9.71 -23.22
CA VAL A 141 -11.46 -9.69 -21.79
C VAL A 141 -12.33 -10.89 -21.49
N THR A 142 -11.87 -11.75 -20.58
CA THR A 142 -12.65 -12.87 -20.08
C THR A 142 -13.15 -12.58 -18.68
N ILE A 143 -14.44 -12.80 -18.45
CA ILE A 143 -15.06 -12.63 -17.13
C ILE A 143 -15.46 -14.00 -16.60
N TYR A 144 -15.25 -14.23 -15.32
CA TYR A 144 -15.63 -15.44 -14.63
C TYR A 144 -16.68 -15.13 -13.57
N ASP A 145 -17.79 -15.85 -13.57
CA ASP A 145 -18.75 -15.81 -12.47
C ASP A 145 -18.31 -16.71 -11.30
N SER A 146 -19.10 -16.78 -10.22
CA SER A 146 -18.74 -17.54 -9.02
C SER A 146 -18.55 -19.04 -9.25
N ASP A 147 -19.08 -19.58 -10.34
CA ASP A 147 -18.93 -20.98 -10.73
C ASP A 147 -17.78 -21.19 -11.72
N ARG A 148 -16.96 -20.15 -11.94
CA ARG A 148 -15.85 -20.08 -12.90
C ARG A 148 -16.31 -20.26 -14.36
N LYS A 149 -17.58 -20.00 -14.66
CA LYS A 149 -18.02 -19.98 -16.06
C LYS A 149 -17.43 -18.74 -16.72
N ALA A 150 -16.77 -18.95 -17.85
CA ALA A 150 -16.12 -17.92 -18.64
C ALA A 150 -17.11 -17.21 -19.58
N TYR A 151 -16.95 -15.90 -19.71
CA TYR A 151 -17.64 -15.04 -20.66
C TYR A 151 -16.56 -14.27 -21.44
N ASP A 152 -16.24 -14.76 -22.64
CA ASP A 152 -15.12 -14.28 -23.45
C ASP A 152 -15.56 -13.18 -24.43
N PHE A 153 -15.01 -11.99 -24.25
CA PHE A 153 -15.19 -10.88 -25.17
C PHE A 153 -13.93 -10.70 -26.01
N THR A 154 -14.08 -10.63 -27.33
CA THR A 154 -12.97 -10.33 -28.25
C THR A 154 -13.00 -8.86 -28.63
N ILE A 155 -11.83 -8.24 -28.59
CA ILE A 155 -11.60 -6.85 -28.96
C ILE A 155 -10.79 -6.82 -30.24
N THR A 156 -11.28 -6.12 -31.26
CA THR A 156 -10.57 -5.95 -32.54
C THR A 156 -10.46 -4.49 -32.91
N GLY A 157 -9.37 -4.13 -33.58
CA GLY A 157 -9.10 -2.77 -34.04
C GLY A 157 -8.48 -1.87 -32.96
N ASP A 158 -8.71 -0.57 -33.10
CA ASP A 158 -8.04 0.49 -32.34
C ASP A 158 -9.01 1.61 -31.91
N ALA A 159 -8.46 2.74 -31.46
CA ALA A 159 -9.23 3.88 -30.99
C ALA A 159 -10.11 4.53 -32.07
N ASP A 160 -9.73 4.42 -33.35
CA ASP A 160 -10.46 5.01 -34.47
C ASP A 160 -11.54 4.06 -34.98
N LYS A 161 -11.22 2.76 -35.06
CA LYS A 161 -12.14 1.72 -35.53
C LYS A 161 -12.02 0.47 -34.67
N SER A 162 -12.97 0.29 -33.76
CA SER A 162 -13.06 -0.87 -32.87
C SER A 162 -14.34 -1.67 -33.12
N SER A 163 -14.26 -3.01 -33.03
CA SER A 163 -15.42 -3.88 -32.87
C SER A 163 -15.22 -4.83 -31.71
N PHE A 164 -16.32 -5.21 -31.08
CA PHE A 164 -16.36 -6.04 -29.88
C PHE A 164 -17.33 -7.17 -30.12
N THR A 165 -16.92 -8.39 -29.78
CA THR A 165 -17.78 -9.56 -29.97
C THR A 165 -17.85 -10.42 -28.72
N TYR A 166 -18.99 -11.09 -28.55
CA TYR A 166 -19.20 -12.13 -27.54
C TYR A 166 -19.81 -13.33 -28.25
N GLU A 167 -19.22 -14.52 -28.08
CA GLU A 167 -19.61 -15.74 -28.82
C GLU A 167 -19.66 -15.51 -30.34
N GLY A 168 -18.73 -14.72 -30.88
CA GLY A 168 -18.63 -14.38 -32.30
C GLY A 168 -19.70 -13.42 -32.83
N LYS A 169 -20.57 -12.89 -31.97
CA LYS A 169 -21.59 -11.90 -32.34
C LYS A 169 -21.15 -10.50 -31.90
N GLU A 170 -21.30 -9.54 -32.80
CA GLU A 170 -21.02 -8.14 -32.47
C GLU A 170 -21.94 -7.65 -31.35
N VAL A 171 -21.34 -7.00 -30.35
CA VAL A 171 -22.04 -6.34 -29.25
C VAL A 171 -22.04 -4.84 -29.46
N ASP A 172 -22.99 -4.15 -28.82
CA ASP A 172 -23.04 -2.70 -28.87
C ASP A 172 -21.78 -2.09 -28.27
N SER A 173 -21.04 -1.34 -29.10
CA SER A 173 -19.75 -0.76 -28.72
C SER A 173 -19.85 0.21 -27.54
N ALA A 174 -20.91 1.00 -27.45
CA ALA A 174 -21.07 1.96 -26.36
C ALA A 174 -21.34 1.24 -25.03
N LYS A 175 -22.18 0.19 -25.06
CA LYS A 175 -22.46 -0.64 -23.88
C LYS A 175 -21.24 -1.41 -23.43
N PHE A 176 -20.47 -2.00 -24.34
CA PHE A 176 -19.26 -2.73 -23.97
C PHE A 176 -18.21 -1.80 -23.37
N LYS A 177 -17.98 -0.60 -23.95
CA LYS A 177 -17.04 0.38 -23.38
C LYS A 177 -17.47 0.85 -21.99
N ALA A 178 -18.75 1.10 -21.77
CA ALA A 178 -19.28 1.46 -20.45
C ALA A 178 -19.12 0.31 -19.44
N PHE A 179 -19.37 -0.93 -19.87
CA PHE A 179 -19.15 -2.11 -19.05
C PHE A 179 -17.68 -2.33 -18.70
N TYR A 180 -16.77 -2.18 -19.68
CA TYR A 180 -15.34 -2.24 -19.47
C TYR A 180 -14.85 -1.18 -18.47
N GLN A 181 -15.33 0.06 -18.60
CA GLN A 181 -15.05 1.11 -17.61
C GLN A 181 -15.52 0.74 -16.21
N TYR A 182 -16.66 0.06 -16.09
CA TYR A 182 -17.12 -0.47 -14.81
C TYR A 182 -16.19 -1.55 -14.24
N LEU A 183 -15.66 -2.46 -15.07
CA LEU A 183 -14.67 -3.44 -14.63
C LEU A 183 -13.40 -2.76 -14.11
N LEU A 184 -12.92 -1.72 -14.80
CA LEU A 184 -11.77 -0.93 -14.36
C LEU A 184 -12.04 -0.16 -13.06
N SER A 185 -13.30 0.16 -12.73
CA SER A 185 -13.63 0.92 -11.52
C SER A 185 -13.52 0.12 -10.22
N ALA A 186 -13.21 -1.18 -10.30
CA ALA A 186 -13.02 -2.02 -9.13
C ALA A 186 -11.81 -1.54 -8.30
N TYR A 187 -12.10 -1.05 -7.09
CA TYR A 187 -11.11 -0.55 -6.15
C TYR A 187 -10.74 -1.65 -5.15
N ALA A 188 -9.45 -1.92 -4.97
CA ALA A 188 -8.99 -2.80 -3.90
C ALA A 188 -9.13 -2.08 -2.55
N GLU A 189 -10.11 -2.46 -1.73
CA GLU A 189 -10.24 -1.92 -0.37
C GLU A 189 -9.13 -2.44 0.56
N GLN A 190 -8.73 -3.71 0.37
CA GLN A 190 -7.66 -4.38 1.10
C GLN A 190 -6.88 -5.30 0.15
N ILE A 191 -5.58 -5.41 0.37
CA ILE A 191 -4.69 -6.30 -0.38
C ILE A 191 -4.39 -7.50 0.53
N TYR A 192 -4.76 -8.69 0.09
CA TYR A 192 -4.46 -9.91 0.84
C TYR A 192 -3.09 -10.41 0.40
N LEU A 193 -2.10 -10.32 1.30
CA LEU A 193 -0.70 -10.72 1.04
C LEU A 193 -0.35 -12.11 1.58
N ASP A 194 -1.23 -12.73 2.35
CA ASP A 194 -1.04 -14.08 2.87
C ASP A 194 -1.42 -15.14 1.82
N ASP A 195 -0.90 -16.35 2.00
CA ASP A 195 -1.33 -17.49 1.20
C ASP A 195 -2.84 -17.72 1.39
N LEU A 196 -3.54 -17.96 0.27
CA LEU A 196 -4.93 -18.40 0.33
C LEU A 196 -5.02 -19.75 1.04
N THR A 197 -5.99 -19.88 1.94
CA THR A 197 -6.36 -21.16 2.52
C THR A 197 -7.42 -21.84 1.64
N GLY A 198 -7.61 -23.15 1.80
CA GLY A 198 -8.67 -23.90 1.09
C GLY A 198 -10.10 -23.40 1.39
N ASP A 199 -10.27 -22.54 2.39
CA ASP A 199 -11.56 -21.94 2.78
C ASP A 199 -11.90 -20.67 1.97
N ASN A 200 -10.96 -20.16 1.16
CA ASN A 200 -11.19 -18.99 0.31
C ASN A 200 -12.12 -19.35 -0.84
N LYS A 201 -13.30 -18.71 -0.92
CA LYS A 201 -14.30 -18.98 -1.97
C LYS A 201 -14.17 -17.97 -3.10
N PHE A 202 -13.92 -18.45 -4.32
CA PHE A 202 -13.97 -17.62 -5.54
C PHE A 202 -15.36 -16.98 -5.72
N ILE A 203 -15.39 -15.69 -6.06
CA ILE A 203 -16.61 -14.91 -6.27
C ILE A 203 -16.76 -14.52 -7.75
N ALA A 204 -15.68 -14.00 -8.34
CA ALA A 204 -15.63 -13.60 -9.73
C ALA A 204 -14.17 -13.40 -10.15
N GLY A 205 -13.91 -13.32 -11.46
CA GLY A 205 -12.59 -12.97 -11.97
C GLY A 205 -12.65 -12.25 -13.30
N VAL A 206 -11.57 -11.57 -13.65
CA VAL A 206 -11.39 -10.91 -14.94
C VAL A 206 -9.97 -11.19 -15.43
N THR A 207 -9.84 -11.61 -16.68
CA THR A 207 -8.58 -11.73 -17.39
C THR A 207 -8.55 -10.70 -18.52
N TYR A 208 -7.45 -9.97 -18.64
CA TYR A 208 -7.19 -9.04 -19.73
C TYR A 208 -6.06 -9.60 -20.60
N ASP A 209 -6.39 -9.97 -21.84
CA ASP A 209 -5.44 -10.56 -22.77
C ASP A 209 -4.80 -9.46 -23.62
N HIS A 210 -3.51 -9.23 -23.42
CA HIS A 210 -2.76 -8.18 -24.12
C HIS A 210 -2.44 -8.62 -25.56
N ARG A 211 -2.57 -7.67 -26.49
CA ARG A 211 -2.18 -7.84 -27.89
C ARG A 211 -0.65 -7.89 -28.08
N GLU A 212 0.09 -7.30 -27.15
CA GLU A 212 1.55 -7.26 -27.20
C GLU A 212 2.13 -8.68 -27.12
N GLU A 213 2.91 -9.07 -28.13
CA GLU A 213 3.50 -10.40 -28.20
C GLU A 213 4.44 -10.64 -27.01
N GLY A 214 4.24 -11.76 -26.31
CA GLY A 214 5.05 -12.14 -25.15
C GLY A 214 4.66 -11.49 -23.83
N LYS A 215 3.65 -10.61 -23.82
CA LYS A 215 3.09 -10.06 -22.59
C LYS A 215 2.08 -11.01 -21.97
N GLU A 216 2.26 -11.33 -20.69
CA GLU A 216 1.31 -12.17 -19.94
C GLU A 216 -0.03 -11.43 -19.72
N SER A 217 -1.12 -12.19 -19.66
CA SER A 217 -2.44 -11.65 -19.34
C SER A 217 -2.49 -11.16 -17.90
N ASP A 218 -3.18 -10.05 -17.68
CA ASP A 218 -3.48 -9.58 -16.33
C ASP A 218 -4.67 -10.36 -15.77
N VAL A 219 -4.55 -10.92 -14.56
CA VAL A 219 -5.62 -11.67 -13.91
C VAL A 219 -5.97 -11.05 -12.57
N ALA A 220 -7.25 -10.68 -12.42
CA ALA A 220 -7.84 -10.25 -11.16
C ALA A 220 -8.90 -11.25 -10.70
N SER A 221 -8.80 -11.72 -9.46
CA SER A 221 -9.81 -12.57 -8.84
C SER A 221 -10.38 -11.91 -7.60
N SER A 222 -11.70 -11.97 -7.44
CA SER A 222 -12.38 -11.63 -6.20
C SER A 222 -12.68 -12.90 -5.41
N MET A 223 -12.35 -12.90 -4.13
CA MET A 223 -12.48 -14.03 -3.24
C MET A 223 -13.09 -13.62 -1.91
N ARG A 224 -13.85 -14.53 -1.31
CA ARG A 224 -14.29 -14.41 0.08
C ARG A 224 -13.20 -15.00 0.96
N ALA A 225 -12.43 -14.13 1.62
CA ALA A 225 -11.43 -14.54 2.61
C ALA A 225 -12.04 -14.58 4.02
N ARG A 226 -11.68 -15.59 4.82
CA ARG A 226 -12.01 -15.63 6.24
C ARG A 226 -10.79 -15.13 7.00
N ALA A 227 -10.76 -13.83 7.32
CA ALA A 227 -9.70 -13.28 8.16
C ALA A 227 -9.82 -13.87 9.57
N THR A 228 -8.83 -14.64 9.99
CA THR A 228 -8.66 -14.97 11.40
C THR A 228 -8.01 -13.76 12.04
N VAL A 229 -8.80 -12.88 12.65
CA VAL A 229 -8.24 -11.76 13.42
C VAL A 229 -7.34 -12.38 14.49
N PRO A 230 -6.02 -12.13 14.50
CA PRO A 230 -5.20 -12.54 15.63
C PRO A 230 -5.83 -11.89 16.85
N ALA A 231 -6.14 -12.67 17.87
CA ALA A 231 -6.56 -12.10 19.13
C ALA A 231 -5.47 -11.09 19.53
N LEU A 232 -5.77 -9.81 19.46
CA LEU A 232 -5.01 -8.77 20.13
C LEU A 232 -5.02 -9.18 21.60
N SER A 233 -3.94 -9.83 22.05
CA SER A 233 -3.67 -10.02 23.45
C SER A 233 -3.46 -8.63 24.03
N LEU A 234 -4.53 -8.12 24.65
CA LEU A 234 -4.53 -7.01 25.60
C LEU A 234 -3.50 -7.27 26.71
#